data_AF-A0AAD9N4C8-F1
#
_entry.id   AF-A0AAD9N4C8-F1
#
_cell.length_a   1.000
_cell.length_b   1.000
_cell.length_c   1.000
_cell.angle_alpha   90.00
_cell.angle_beta   90.00
_cell.angle_gamma   90.00
#
_symmetry.space_group_name_H-M   'P 1'
#
loop_
_entity.id
_entity.type
_entity.pdbx_description
1 polymer ?
#
loop_
_entity_poly.entity_id
_entity_poly.type
_entity_poly.pdbx_seq_one_letter_code
_entity_poly.pdbx_strand_id
1 'polypeptide(L)'
;PCPLGTWSDISGLGNVSDCTPCPGGYYCDQQALTAYSKLCTEGYYCRQYASSATPSQGQDADQCPAGFYCPEGTAEPLKCPLGTYSSNVMLISETQCLNCTPGYYCGDLNLTTLSGQCSAGFYCPQGATVANYLSCPEGHYCPVRTDNPHPCPAGTYSNITNLAELTQCTNCPGGYYCETPGLSEPTGLCGEGYYCPEGSQEKEPASTYCPIGHYCPQGVSQAIPCRNNTFVNYTHAVSCVECPAGYYCVMNGQSNVCPMGYYCPSGTGLDWKSCPRGTYSDIEGLYTESQCR
;
A
#
# COMPACT_ATOMS: atom_id res chain seq x y z
N PRO A 1 64.64 9.57 28.25
CA PRO A 1 63.29 9.67 28.84
C PRO A 1 62.28 9.23 27.78
N CYS A 2 61.19 8.56 28.16
CA CYS A 2 60.16 8.19 27.19
C CYS A 2 59.52 9.44 26.56
N PRO A 3 59.43 9.51 25.22
CA PRO A 3 58.84 10.64 24.53
C PRO A 3 57.32 10.71 24.75
N LEU A 4 56.71 11.82 24.31
CA LEU A 4 55.26 11.97 24.28
C LEU A 4 54.61 10.82 23.50
N GLY A 5 53.41 10.42 23.94
CA GLY A 5 52.73 9.25 23.37
C GLY A 5 53.29 7.90 23.83
N THR A 6 54.30 7.87 24.71
CA THR A 6 54.85 6.63 25.27
C THR A 6 55.02 6.72 26.78
N TRP A 7 55.12 5.58 27.45
CA TRP A 7 55.27 5.46 28.90
C TRP A 7 56.08 4.20 29.26
N SER A 8 56.56 4.10 30.50
CA SER A 8 57.16 2.86 31.01
C SER A 8 57.02 2.78 32.53
N ASP A 9 56.60 1.63 33.05
CA ASP A 9 56.59 1.32 34.49
C ASP A 9 58.00 1.13 35.07
N ILE A 10 59.03 1.07 34.23
CA ILE A 10 60.43 0.88 34.61
C ILE A 10 61.20 2.19 34.45
N SER A 11 61.88 2.61 35.53
CA SER A 11 62.77 3.78 35.50
C SER A 11 64.20 3.40 35.11
N GLY A 12 64.95 4.36 34.55
CA GLY A 12 66.36 4.14 34.17
C GLY A 12 66.58 3.41 32.84
N LEU A 13 65.59 3.42 31.94
CA LEU A 13 65.71 2.83 30.60
C LEU A 13 66.90 3.41 29.82
N GLY A 14 67.64 2.52 29.15
CA GLY A 14 68.83 2.85 28.36
C GLY A 14 68.49 3.34 26.95
N ASN A 15 67.39 2.89 26.35
CA ASN A 15 66.97 3.27 25.00
C ASN A 15 65.50 3.71 24.94
N VAL A 16 65.20 4.62 24.00
CA VAL A 16 63.83 5.10 23.75
C VAL A 16 62.93 3.98 23.16
N SER A 17 63.51 2.99 22.51
CA SER A 17 62.81 1.80 22.01
C SER A 17 62.18 0.95 23.12
N ASP A 18 62.65 1.11 24.36
CA ASP A 18 62.18 0.34 25.51
C ASP A 18 60.90 0.97 26.12
N CYS A 19 60.45 2.09 25.56
CA CYS A 19 59.22 2.76 25.95
C CYS A 19 58.00 2.11 25.28
N THR A 20 56.96 1.89 26.07
CA THR A 20 55.71 1.30 25.61
C THR A 20 54.81 2.39 25.00
N PRO A 21 54.15 2.13 23.87
CA PRO A 21 53.14 3.05 23.33
C PRO A 21 52.05 3.31 24.36
N CYS A 22 51.51 4.54 24.38
CA CYS A 22 50.31 4.80 25.17
C CYS A 22 49.20 3.87 24.67
N PRO A 23 48.51 3.13 25.56
CA PRO A 23 47.53 2.14 25.14
C PRO A 23 46.25 2.79 24.61
N GLY A 24 45.49 2.02 23.85
CA GLY A 24 44.28 2.52 23.21
C GLY A 24 43.25 3.06 24.21
N GLY A 25 42.61 4.17 23.84
CA GLY A 25 41.69 4.93 24.68
C GLY A 25 42.35 5.92 25.63
N TYR A 26 43.69 5.88 25.76
CA TYR A 26 44.45 6.76 26.64
C TYR A 26 45.45 7.63 25.87
N TYR A 27 45.85 8.76 26.47
CA TYR A 27 46.92 9.60 25.95
C TYR A 27 48.00 9.93 27.00
N CYS A 28 49.21 10.17 26.49
CA CYS A 28 50.43 10.36 27.26
C CYS A 28 51.06 11.72 26.87
N ASP A 29 50.66 12.79 27.56
CA ASP A 29 51.00 14.19 27.27
C ASP A 29 52.27 14.72 27.94
N GLN A 30 52.98 13.85 28.69
CA GLN A 30 54.21 14.21 29.40
C GLN A 30 55.34 13.25 29.01
N GLN A 31 56.58 13.77 29.05
CA GLN A 31 57.76 12.93 28.88
C GLN A 31 58.06 12.18 30.18
N ALA A 32 58.70 11.00 30.06
CA ALA A 32 59.07 10.14 31.17
C ALA A 32 57.88 9.72 32.08
N LEU A 33 56.69 9.54 31.48
CA LEU A 33 55.53 9.01 32.18
C LEU A 33 55.78 7.58 32.69
N THR A 34 55.55 7.37 33.98
CA THR A 34 55.65 6.04 34.63
C THR A 34 54.31 5.34 34.83
N ALA A 35 53.21 6.05 34.55
CA ALA A 35 51.85 5.55 34.58
C ALA A 35 50.99 6.37 33.62
N TYR A 36 49.87 5.83 33.18
CA TYR A 36 48.88 6.49 32.34
C TYR A 36 47.49 6.31 32.96
N SER A 37 46.65 7.34 32.85
CA SER A 37 45.26 7.31 33.34
C SER A 37 44.34 8.27 32.60
N LYS A 38 44.87 9.07 31.67
CA LYS A 38 44.13 10.12 30.98
C LYS A 38 43.47 9.55 29.73
N LEU A 39 42.14 9.64 29.65
CA LEU A 39 41.34 9.12 28.53
C LEU A 39 41.27 10.14 27.38
N CYS A 40 41.17 9.65 26.16
CA CYS A 40 40.90 10.50 25.02
C CYS A 40 39.49 11.07 25.07
N THR A 41 39.35 12.34 24.69
CA THR A 41 38.08 13.07 24.74
C THR A 41 37.08 12.46 23.76
N GLU A 42 35.80 12.49 24.11
CA GLU A 42 34.72 12.12 23.18
C GLU A 42 34.83 12.86 21.84
N GLY A 43 34.43 12.19 20.77
CA GLY A 43 34.59 12.67 19.40
C GLY A 43 35.98 12.41 18.83
N TYR A 44 36.91 11.84 19.60
CA TYR A 44 38.22 11.40 19.16
C TYR A 44 38.46 9.92 19.49
N TYR A 45 39.37 9.29 18.76
CA TYR A 45 39.85 7.94 19.06
C TYR A 45 41.37 7.92 19.18
N CYS A 46 41.87 6.98 19.97
CA CYS A 46 43.29 6.80 20.23
C CYS A 46 43.62 5.31 20.21
N ARG A 47 44.21 4.79 19.14
CA ARG A 47 44.66 3.40 19.06
C ARG A 47 45.94 3.19 19.84
N GLN A 48 46.90 4.08 19.62
CA GLN A 48 48.23 4.04 20.22
C GLN A 48 48.98 5.36 20.00
N TYR A 49 50.04 5.60 20.77
CA TYR A 49 50.92 6.78 20.63
C TYR A 49 50.25 8.15 20.79
N ALA A 50 49.02 8.20 21.31
CA ALA A 50 48.28 9.43 21.52
C ALA A 50 49.01 10.32 22.54
N SER A 51 49.34 11.55 22.15
CA SER A 51 50.03 12.52 23.01
C SER A 51 49.12 13.64 23.51
N SER A 52 47.85 13.63 23.15
CA SER A 52 46.86 14.66 23.48
C SER A 52 45.47 14.02 23.62
N ALA A 53 44.60 14.64 24.42
CA ALA A 53 43.20 14.23 24.58
C ALA A 53 42.38 14.40 23.29
N THR A 54 42.75 15.38 22.46
CA THR A 54 42.15 15.70 21.15
C THR A 54 43.22 15.54 20.06
N PRO A 55 43.62 14.30 19.73
CA PRO A 55 44.72 14.03 18.83
C PRO A 55 44.37 14.40 17.37
N SER A 56 45.41 14.68 16.59
CA SER A 56 45.36 14.91 15.14
C SER A 56 46.56 14.24 14.46
N GLN A 57 46.90 13.04 14.93
CA GLN A 57 48.10 12.28 14.59
C GLN A 57 47.84 11.25 13.46
N GLY A 58 46.68 11.32 12.80
CA GLY A 58 46.32 10.43 11.69
C GLY A 58 45.79 9.08 12.17
N GLN A 59 46.14 7.99 11.47
CA GLN A 59 45.48 6.68 11.64
C GLN A 59 45.54 6.08 13.06
N ASP A 60 46.50 6.49 13.87
CA ASP A 60 46.68 5.97 15.24
C ASP A 60 45.93 6.80 16.29
N ALA A 61 45.64 8.08 16.03
CA ALA A 61 44.90 8.94 16.94
C ALA A 61 44.38 10.18 16.21
N ASP A 62 43.06 10.31 16.03
CA ASP A 62 42.45 11.42 15.29
C ASP A 62 40.99 11.66 15.72
N GLN A 63 40.36 12.64 15.06
CA GLN A 63 38.93 12.88 15.08
C GLN A 63 38.14 11.63 14.66
N CYS A 64 36.99 11.42 15.30
CA CYS A 64 36.10 10.32 14.95
C CYS A 64 35.61 10.49 13.50
N PRO A 65 35.90 9.54 12.60
CA PRO A 65 35.54 9.66 11.20
C PRO A 65 34.03 9.52 10.98
N ALA A 66 33.55 10.01 9.84
CA ALA A 66 32.15 9.86 9.45
C ALA A 66 31.75 8.38 9.35
N GLY A 67 30.50 8.08 9.73
CA GLY A 67 29.98 6.73 9.86
C GLY A 67 30.40 6.01 11.16
N PHE A 68 31.10 6.70 12.05
CA PHE A 68 31.47 6.20 13.37
C PHE A 68 31.11 7.20 14.47
N TYR A 69 31.07 6.70 15.71
CA TYR A 69 30.99 7.48 16.94
C TYR A 69 32.04 7.03 17.95
N CYS A 70 32.48 7.96 18.78
CA CYS A 70 33.60 7.78 19.68
C CYS A 70 33.27 8.41 21.05
N PRO A 71 32.71 7.65 22.01
CA PRO A 71 32.59 8.08 23.40
C PRO A 71 33.97 8.34 24.04
N GLU A 72 34.01 8.92 25.24
CA GLU A 72 35.27 9.11 25.97
C GLU A 72 36.04 7.78 26.14
N GLY A 73 37.35 7.81 25.90
CA GLY A 73 38.20 6.62 26.01
C GLY A 73 38.13 5.65 24.83
N THR A 74 37.65 6.09 23.66
CA THR A 74 37.55 5.23 22.48
C THR A 74 38.94 4.87 21.93
N ALA A 75 39.25 3.57 21.89
CA ALA A 75 40.48 3.07 21.26
C ALA A 75 40.32 2.95 19.73
N GLU A 76 39.22 2.33 19.30
CA GLU A 76 38.85 2.12 17.91
C GLU A 76 37.47 2.74 17.66
N PRO A 77 37.27 3.53 16.60
CA PRO A 77 35.97 4.12 16.28
C PRO A 77 34.86 3.08 16.21
N LEU A 78 33.73 3.35 16.87
CA LEU A 78 32.57 2.45 16.88
C LEU A 78 31.69 2.77 15.68
N LYS A 79 31.34 1.75 14.88
CA LYS A 79 30.57 1.94 13.65
C LYS A 79 29.13 2.32 13.98
N CYS A 80 28.56 3.25 13.22
CA CYS A 80 27.10 3.41 13.22
C CYS A 80 26.43 2.07 12.85
N PRO A 81 25.38 1.65 13.60
CA PRO A 81 24.73 0.37 13.44
C PRO A 81 23.90 0.29 12.15
N LEU A 82 23.46 -0.93 11.80
CA LEU A 82 22.54 -1.16 10.68
C LEU A 82 21.27 -0.33 10.83
N GLY A 83 20.71 0.10 9.71
CA GLY A 83 19.53 0.97 9.72
C GLY A 83 19.87 2.42 10.08
N THR A 84 21.15 2.76 10.24
CA THR A 84 21.61 4.14 10.47
C THR A 84 22.77 4.51 9.55
N TYR A 85 23.02 5.81 9.41
CA TYR A 85 24.15 6.36 8.66
C TYR A 85 24.53 7.73 9.24
N SER A 86 25.74 8.22 8.98
CA SER A 86 26.09 9.60 9.29
C SER A 86 27.25 10.10 8.44
N SER A 87 27.06 11.23 7.76
CA SER A 87 28.12 11.93 7.04
C SER A 87 28.92 12.89 7.94
N ASN A 88 28.51 13.06 9.20
CA ASN A 88 29.17 13.96 10.14
C ASN A 88 30.36 13.27 10.80
N VAL A 89 31.45 14.02 10.98
CA VAL A 89 32.59 13.62 11.81
C VAL A 89 32.34 13.98 13.27
N MET A 90 33.21 13.52 14.18
CA MET A 90 33.20 13.91 15.59
C MET A 90 31.95 13.49 16.37
N LEU A 91 31.29 12.38 15.98
CA LEU A 91 30.19 11.85 16.77
C LEU A 91 30.74 11.27 18.10
N ILE A 92 30.01 11.51 19.18
CA ILE A 92 30.31 11.10 20.55
C ILE A 92 29.45 9.92 21.00
N SER A 93 28.30 9.69 20.37
CA SER A 93 27.36 8.63 20.76
C SER A 93 26.60 8.04 19.57
N GLU A 94 26.12 6.81 19.73
CA GLU A 94 25.30 6.09 18.75
C GLU A 94 24.02 6.86 18.37
N THR A 95 23.45 7.61 19.33
CA THR A 95 22.25 8.41 19.13
C THR A 95 22.41 9.55 18.12
N GLN A 96 23.64 9.87 17.72
CA GLN A 96 23.93 10.85 16.67
C GLN A 96 24.06 10.23 15.29
N CYS A 97 24.03 8.89 15.18
CA CYS A 97 23.81 8.21 13.91
C CYS A 97 22.37 8.47 13.46
N LEU A 98 22.21 8.91 12.22
CA LEU A 98 20.88 9.23 11.67
C LEU A 98 20.20 7.95 11.24
N ASN A 99 18.95 7.76 11.64
CA ASN A 99 18.13 6.67 11.15
C ASN A 99 18.00 6.73 9.63
N CYS A 100 17.98 5.57 8.99
CA CYS A 100 17.78 5.49 7.56
C CYS A 100 16.48 6.16 7.16
N THR A 101 16.54 6.98 6.11
CA THR A 101 15.40 7.76 5.66
C THR A 101 14.31 6.84 5.10
N PRO A 102 13.03 7.08 5.41
CA PRO A 102 11.94 6.28 4.86
C PRO A 102 11.99 6.23 3.32
N GLY A 103 11.68 5.05 2.76
CA GLY A 103 11.80 4.75 1.32
C GLY A 103 13.20 4.34 0.87
N TYR A 104 14.18 4.35 1.77
CA TYR A 104 15.55 3.88 1.55
C TYR A 104 15.95 2.86 2.61
N TYR A 105 17.06 2.17 2.38
CA TYR A 105 17.63 1.23 3.34
C TYR A 105 19.13 1.45 3.57
N CYS A 106 19.59 1.03 4.73
CA CYS A 106 20.96 1.18 5.22
C CYS A 106 21.45 -0.20 5.71
N GLY A 107 22.05 -0.96 4.79
CA GLY A 107 22.31 -2.39 4.96
C GLY A 107 23.71 -2.78 5.40
N ASP A 108 24.58 -1.79 5.57
CA ASP A 108 25.96 -1.98 6.02
C ASP A 108 26.24 -1.16 7.28
N LEU A 109 27.28 -1.54 8.00
CA LEU A 109 27.82 -0.76 9.11
C LEU A 109 28.71 0.38 8.56
N ASN A 110 28.84 1.47 9.31
CA ASN A 110 29.69 2.62 8.91
C ASN A 110 29.28 3.20 7.55
N LEU A 111 27.98 3.47 7.42
CA LEU A 111 27.46 4.18 6.27
C LEU A 111 27.59 5.68 6.48
N THR A 112 28.14 6.36 5.47
CA THR A 112 28.14 7.84 5.38
C THR A 112 27.03 8.34 4.46
N THR A 113 26.45 7.45 3.64
CA THR A 113 25.35 7.69 2.73
C THR A 113 24.38 6.51 2.75
N LEU A 114 23.16 6.70 2.24
CA LEU A 114 22.17 5.64 2.10
C LEU A 114 22.68 4.50 1.19
N SER A 115 22.31 3.25 1.47
CA SER A 115 22.71 2.11 0.63
C SER A 115 21.94 2.07 -0.70
N GLY A 116 20.64 2.36 -0.66
CA GLY A 116 19.80 2.30 -1.85
C GLY A 116 18.32 2.56 -1.55
N GLN A 117 17.53 2.57 -2.62
CA GLN A 117 16.07 2.73 -2.56
C GLN A 117 15.38 1.41 -2.21
N CYS A 118 14.20 1.49 -1.60
CA CYS A 118 13.35 0.33 -1.39
C CYS A 118 12.91 -0.27 -2.73
N SER A 119 12.92 -1.59 -2.83
CA SER A 119 12.51 -2.33 -4.03
C SER A 119 10.99 -2.27 -4.22
N ALA A 120 10.54 -2.24 -5.47
CA ALA A 120 9.10 -2.34 -5.77
C ALA A 120 8.50 -3.64 -5.23
N GLY A 121 7.23 -3.58 -4.81
CA GLY A 121 6.56 -4.66 -4.09
C GLY A 121 6.89 -4.71 -2.60
N PHE A 122 7.78 -3.83 -2.11
CA PHE A 122 8.15 -3.71 -0.70
C PHE A 122 8.10 -2.25 -0.26
N TYR A 123 8.04 -2.03 1.05
CA TYR A 123 8.15 -0.71 1.64
C TYR A 123 9.17 -0.67 2.79
N CYS A 124 9.81 0.48 2.95
CA CYS A 124 10.92 0.69 3.86
C CYS A 124 10.59 1.84 4.82
N PRO A 125 10.09 1.54 6.03
CA PRO A 125 9.91 2.56 7.07
C PRO A 125 11.27 3.07 7.56
N GLN A 126 11.25 4.03 8.50
CA GLN A 126 12.47 4.54 9.10
C GLN A 126 13.34 3.41 9.68
N GLY A 127 14.64 3.44 9.39
CA GLY A 127 15.59 2.46 9.91
C GLY A 127 15.63 1.12 9.16
N ALA A 128 15.03 1.03 7.96
CA ALA A 128 15.11 -0.17 7.14
C ALA A 128 16.56 -0.56 6.82
N THR A 129 16.85 -1.85 6.91
CA THR A 129 18.21 -2.42 6.74
C THR A 129 18.40 -3.09 5.38
N VAL A 130 17.33 -3.40 4.65
CA VAL A 130 17.40 -4.06 3.34
C VAL A 130 16.36 -3.47 2.38
N ALA A 131 16.58 -3.62 1.07
CA ALA A 131 15.69 -3.07 0.04
C ALA A 131 14.29 -3.69 0.04
N ASN A 132 14.15 -4.94 0.51
CA ASN A 132 12.92 -5.72 0.60
C ASN A 132 12.50 -5.92 2.06
N TYR A 133 12.47 -4.83 2.82
CA TYR A 133 12.30 -4.86 4.29
C TYR A 133 10.94 -5.42 4.73
N LEU A 134 9.83 -4.84 4.22
CA LEU A 134 8.48 -5.31 4.47
C LEU A 134 7.71 -5.46 3.15
N SER A 135 7.03 -6.59 3.00
CA SER A 135 6.19 -6.88 1.84
C SER A 135 5.02 -5.91 1.75
N CYS A 136 4.67 -5.48 0.53
CA CYS A 136 3.47 -4.69 0.34
C CYS A 136 2.22 -5.51 0.71
N PRO A 137 1.36 -5.05 1.63
CA PRO A 137 0.21 -5.81 2.09
C PRO A 137 -0.88 -5.88 1.02
N GLU A 138 -1.82 -6.81 1.20
CA GLU A 138 -3.04 -6.88 0.40
C GLU A 138 -3.81 -5.54 0.45
N GLY A 139 -4.54 -5.27 -0.62
CA GLY A 139 -5.24 -4.00 -0.84
C GLY A 139 -4.32 -2.81 -1.10
N HIS A 140 -3.00 -3.00 -1.18
CA HIS A 140 -2.03 -1.92 -1.38
C HIS A 140 -1.05 -2.24 -2.51
N TYR A 141 -0.40 -1.20 -3.03
CA TYR A 141 0.72 -1.28 -3.97
C TYR A 141 1.88 -0.39 -3.48
N CYS A 142 3.10 -0.81 -3.81
CA CYS A 142 4.33 -0.20 -3.32
C CYS A 142 5.34 -0.07 -4.48
N PRO A 143 5.37 1.08 -5.17
CA PRO A 143 6.40 1.37 -6.17
C PRO A 143 7.80 1.42 -5.56
N VAL A 144 8.83 1.60 -6.39
CA VAL A 144 10.20 1.84 -5.89
C VAL A 144 10.20 3.03 -4.93
N ARG A 145 11.00 2.95 -3.86
CA ARG A 145 11.15 4.01 -2.84
C ARG A 145 9.88 4.28 -2.03
N THR A 146 9.04 3.26 -1.84
CA THR A 146 7.87 3.36 -0.95
C THR A 146 8.29 3.30 0.51
N ASP A 147 7.85 4.26 1.31
CA ASP A 147 8.01 4.26 2.77
C ASP A 147 6.78 3.78 3.53
N ASN A 148 5.61 4.01 2.96
CA ASN A 148 4.32 3.55 3.46
C ASN A 148 3.45 3.04 2.30
N PRO A 149 2.82 1.85 2.40
CA PRO A 149 2.02 1.29 1.31
C PRO A 149 0.94 2.23 0.80
N HIS A 150 0.72 2.27 -0.52
CA HIS A 150 -0.35 3.05 -1.12
C HIS A 150 -1.60 2.18 -1.29
N PRO A 151 -2.77 2.59 -0.77
CA PRO A 151 -3.98 1.79 -0.92
C PRO A 151 -4.43 1.75 -2.38
N CYS A 152 -4.92 0.60 -2.83
CA CYS A 152 -5.71 0.49 -4.05
C CYS A 152 -6.94 1.42 -3.92
N PRO A 153 -7.27 2.22 -4.94
CA PRO A 153 -8.34 3.21 -4.86
C PRO A 153 -9.72 2.55 -4.73
N ALA A 154 -10.71 3.30 -4.25
CA ALA A 154 -12.10 2.86 -4.25
C ALA A 154 -12.54 2.44 -5.66
N GLY A 155 -13.38 1.41 -5.75
CA GLY A 155 -13.73 0.76 -7.01
C GLY A 155 -12.71 -0.29 -7.45
N THR A 156 -11.63 -0.49 -6.68
CA THR A 156 -10.65 -1.57 -6.89
C THR A 156 -10.34 -2.27 -5.57
N TYR A 157 -9.75 -3.46 -5.66
CA TYR A 157 -9.28 -4.25 -4.52
C TYR A 157 -8.07 -5.10 -4.94
N SER A 158 -7.36 -5.69 -3.98
CA SER A 158 -6.32 -6.69 -4.28
C SER A 158 -6.15 -7.67 -3.13
N ASN A 159 -6.29 -8.96 -3.41
CA ASN A 159 -5.96 -10.05 -2.48
C ASN A 159 -4.51 -10.57 -2.68
N ILE A 160 -3.66 -9.82 -3.37
CA ILE A 160 -2.28 -10.20 -3.69
C ILE A 160 -1.31 -9.31 -2.92
N THR A 161 -0.30 -9.91 -2.30
CA THR A 161 0.83 -9.22 -1.66
C THR A 161 1.91 -8.85 -2.67
N ASN A 162 2.78 -7.91 -2.30
CA ASN A 162 3.91 -7.44 -3.11
C ASN A 162 3.50 -6.78 -4.45
N LEU A 163 2.33 -6.14 -4.51
CA LEU A 163 2.02 -5.31 -5.66
C LEU A 163 3.00 -4.14 -5.73
N ALA A 164 3.53 -3.90 -6.93
CA ALA A 164 4.46 -2.82 -7.22
C ALA A 164 3.74 -1.58 -7.76
N GLU A 165 2.68 -1.76 -8.52
CA GLU A 165 2.06 -0.70 -9.32
C GLU A 165 0.54 -0.66 -9.15
N LEU A 166 -0.02 0.55 -9.30
CA LEU A 166 -1.47 0.80 -9.21
C LEU A 166 -2.27 -0.04 -10.21
N THR A 167 -1.72 -0.29 -11.40
CA THR A 167 -2.38 -1.07 -12.47
C THR A 167 -2.57 -2.54 -12.11
N GLN A 168 -1.95 -3.01 -11.03
CA GLN A 168 -2.13 -4.36 -10.52
C GLN A 168 -3.28 -4.47 -9.51
N CYS A 169 -3.88 -3.35 -9.11
CA CYS A 169 -5.16 -3.36 -8.38
C CYS A 169 -6.25 -3.89 -9.33
N THR A 170 -7.07 -4.81 -8.84
CA THR A 170 -8.15 -5.43 -9.61
C THR A 170 -9.40 -4.59 -9.49
N ASN A 171 -10.07 -4.30 -10.62
CA ASN A 171 -11.35 -3.59 -10.57
C ASN A 171 -12.38 -4.40 -9.77
N CYS A 172 -13.28 -3.68 -9.08
CA CYS A 172 -14.40 -4.33 -8.41
C CYS A 172 -15.22 -5.13 -9.43
N PRO A 173 -15.48 -6.42 -9.18
CA PRO A 173 -16.20 -7.24 -10.15
C PRO A 173 -17.62 -6.72 -10.33
N GLY A 174 -18.15 -6.78 -11.55
CA GLY A 174 -19.53 -6.39 -11.82
C GLY A 174 -20.52 -7.16 -10.91
N GLY A 175 -21.52 -6.45 -10.40
CA GLY A 175 -22.45 -6.96 -9.38
C GLY A 175 -21.97 -6.76 -7.95
N TYR A 176 -20.75 -6.28 -7.74
CA TYR A 176 -20.20 -5.90 -6.44
C TYR A 176 -19.85 -4.42 -6.40
N TYR A 177 -19.61 -3.91 -5.19
CA TYR A 177 -19.09 -2.58 -4.95
C TYR A 177 -17.89 -2.60 -3.99
N CYS A 178 -16.98 -1.64 -4.19
CA CYS A 178 -15.74 -1.50 -3.44
C CYS A 178 -15.68 -0.07 -2.88
N GLU A 179 -16.22 0.11 -1.67
CA GLU A 179 -16.56 1.41 -1.08
C GLU A 179 -15.35 2.23 -0.66
N THR A 180 -14.37 1.58 -0.03
CA THR A 180 -13.20 2.27 0.51
C THR A 180 -11.92 1.87 -0.24
N PRO A 181 -10.89 2.71 -0.23
CA PRO A 181 -9.55 2.30 -0.66
C PRO A 181 -8.98 1.20 0.25
N GLY A 182 -7.96 0.48 -0.22
CA GLY A 182 -7.20 -0.44 0.62
C GLY A 182 -7.85 -1.82 0.82
N LEU A 183 -8.86 -2.16 0.01
CA LEU A 183 -9.62 -3.40 0.16
C LEU A 183 -8.86 -4.62 -0.34
N SER A 184 -8.89 -5.71 0.43
CA SER A 184 -8.42 -7.03 0.02
C SER A 184 -9.51 -7.87 -0.67
N GLU A 185 -10.77 -7.48 -0.51
CA GLU A 185 -11.95 -8.12 -1.11
C GLU A 185 -13.05 -7.08 -1.37
N PRO A 186 -13.99 -7.33 -2.29
CA PRO A 186 -15.12 -6.42 -2.50
C PRO A 186 -15.92 -6.19 -1.22
N THR A 187 -16.42 -4.97 -1.02
CA THR A 187 -17.20 -4.60 0.17
C THR A 187 -18.50 -5.41 0.27
N GLY A 188 -19.14 -5.68 -0.86
CA GLY A 188 -20.32 -6.53 -0.91
C GLY A 188 -21.03 -6.51 -2.26
N LEU A 189 -22.20 -7.14 -2.29
CA LEU A 189 -23.08 -7.17 -3.45
C LEU A 189 -23.80 -5.83 -3.66
N CYS A 190 -24.03 -5.49 -4.93
CA CYS A 190 -24.87 -4.38 -5.34
C CYS A 190 -26.27 -4.47 -4.73
N GLY A 191 -26.86 -3.34 -4.38
CA GLY A 191 -28.22 -3.24 -3.86
C GLY A 191 -29.28 -3.67 -4.89
N GLU A 192 -30.42 -4.17 -4.41
CA GLU A 192 -31.56 -4.47 -5.27
C GLU A 192 -32.17 -3.18 -5.86
N GLY A 193 -32.70 -3.27 -7.08
CA GLY A 193 -33.19 -2.09 -7.81
C GLY A 193 -32.07 -1.23 -8.42
N TYR A 194 -30.81 -1.63 -8.26
CA TYR A 194 -29.64 -1.03 -8.89
C TYR A 194 -28.79 -2.11 -9.57
N TYR A 195 -27.91 -1.69 -10.46
CA TYR A 195 -26.87 -2.57 -11.01
C TYR A 195 -25.50 -1.91 -10.87
N CYS A 196 -24.47 -2.71 -10.67
CA CYS A 196 -23.11 -2.24 -10.41
C CYS A 196 -22.18 -2.72 -11.52
N PRO A 197 -21.85 -1.89 -12.52
CA PRO A 197 -20.82 -2.21 -13.50
C PRO A 197 -19.46 -2.49 -12.84
N GLU A 198 -18.53 -3.04 -13.61
CA GLU A 198 -17.14 -3.21 -13.14
C GLU A 198 -16.55 -1.87 -12.65
N GLY A 199 -15.87 -1.89 -11.51
CA GLY A 199 -15.29 -0.71 -10.88
C GLY A 199 -16.26 0.12 -10.02
N SER A 200 -17.46 -0.41 -9.73
CA SER A 200 -18.44 0.29 -8.88
C SER A 200 -17.92 0.51 -7.45
N GLN A 201 -18.17 1.71 -6.93
CA GLN A 201 -17.73 2.13 -5.59
C GLN A 201 -18.88 2.04 -4.58
N GLU A 202 -20.11 2.25 -5.02
CA GLU A 202 -21.26 2.39 -4.15
C GLU A 202 -22.19 1.18 -4.26
N LYS A 203 -22.86 0.85 -3.16
CA LYS A 203 -23.86 -0.22 -3.12
C LYS A 203 -25.08 0.11 -3.99
N GLU A 204 -25.50 1.37 -4.00
CA GLU A 204 -26.73 1.86 -4.65
C GLU A 204 -26.39 3.12 -5.47
N PRO A 205 -25.70 2.98 -6.62
CA PRO A 205 -25.18 4.14 -7.34
C PRO A 205 -26.32 4.92 -8.00
N ALA A 206 -26.36 6.23 -7.77
CA ALA A 206 -27.44 7.09 -8.28
C ALA A 206 -27.54 7.12 -9.82
N SER A 207 -26.44 6.81 -10.52
CA SER A 207 -26.36 6.77 -11.98
C SER A 207 -26.77 5.43 -12.60
N THR A 208 -26.88 4.36 -11.81
CA THR A 208 -27.13 2.99 -12.29
C THR A 208 -28.33 2.33 -11.60
N TYR A 209 -29.42 3.10 -11.46
CA TYR A 209 -30.72 2.54 -11.08
C TYR A 209 -31.30 1.65 -12.17
N CYS A 210 -32.15 0.70 -11.78
CA CYS A 210 -32.82 -0.18 -12.73
C CYS A 210 -33.84 0.59 -13.58
N PRO A 211 -33.66 0.67 -14.92
CA PRO A 211 -34.56 1.43 -15.78
C PRO A 211 -35.88 0.69 -16.00
N ILE A 212 -36.88 1.43 -16.50
CA ILE A 212 -38.17 0.88 -16.91
C ILE A 212 -37.96 -0.24 -17.94
N GLY A 213 -38.77 -1.29 -17.84
CA GLY A 213 -38.68 -2.48 -18.67
C GLY A 213 -37.54 -3.46 -18.34
N HIS A 214 -36.78 -3.19 -17.28
CA HIS A 214 -35.74 -4.06 -16.75
C HIS A 214 -35.98 -4.34 -15.26
N TYR A 215 -35.40 -5.42 -14.75
CA TYR A 215 -35.37 -5.74 -13.34
C TYR A 215 -33.94 -6.04 -12.88
N CYS A 216 -33.66 -5.71 -11.63
CA CYS A 216 -32.32 -5.77 -11.06
C CYS A 216 -32.42 -6.40 -9.67
N PRO A 217 -32.34 -7.74 -9.57
CA PRO A 217 -32.17 -8.40 -8.28
C PRO A 217 -30.80 -8.06 -7.68
N GLN A 218 -30.59 -8.38 -6.40
CA GLN A 218 -29.32 -8.10 -5.73
C GLN A 218 -28.11 -8.68 -6.50
N GLY A 219 -27.03 -7.90 -6.59
CA GLY A 219 -25.76 -8.39 -7.12
C GLY A 219 -25.63 -8.47 -8.64
N VAL A 220 -26.41 -7.70 -9.40
CA VAL A 220 -26.32 -7.70 -10.87
C VAL A 220 -25.36 -6.63 -11.40
N SER A 221 -24.64 -6.95 -12.47
CA SER A 221 -23.69 -6.05 -13.11
C SER A 221 -24.29 -5.14 -14.18
N GLN A 222 -25.49 -5.49 -14.65
CA GLN A 222 -26.25 -4.78 -15.68
C GLN A 222 -27.74 -5.00 -15.45
N ALA A 223 -28.55 -4.07 -15.95
CA ALA A 223 -30.00 -4.21 -15.90
C ALA A 223 -30.47 -5.40 -16.74
N ILE A 224 -31.35 -6.25 -16.20
CA ILE A 224 -31.84 -7.45 -16.89
C ILE A 224 -33.18 -7.12 -17.55
N PRO A 225 -33.33 -7.25 -18.88
CA PRO A 225 -34.60 -6.93 -19.55
C PRO A 225 -35.70 -7.89 -19.13
N CYS A 226 -36.92 -7.37 -19.00
CA CYS A 226 -38.09 -8.23 -18.78
C CYS A 226 -38.28 -9.18 -19.98
N ARG A 227 -38.52 -10.46 -19.66
CA ARG A 227 -38.82 -11.48 -20.67
C ARG A 227 -40.16 -11.22 -21.35
N ASN A 228 -40.34 -11.75 -22.56
CA ASN A 228 -41.63 -11.80 -23.24
C ASN A 228 -42.71 -12.33 -22.29
N ASN A 229 -43.90 -11.72 -22.26
CA ASN A 229 -45.02 -11.92 -21.31
C ASN A 229 -44.92 -11.22 -19.94
N THR A 230 -43.82 -10.53 -19.64
CA THR A 230 -43.66 -9.74 -18.41
C THR A 230 -43.30 -8.29 -18.73
N PHE A 231 -43.58 -7.39 -17.80
CA PHE A 231 -43.24 -5.97 -17.92
C PHE A 231 -43.05 -5.33 -16.54
N VAL A 232 -42.46 -4.13 -16.52
CA VAL A 232 -42.45 -3.19 -15.39
C VAL A 232 -42.46 -1.78 -15.94
N ASN A 233 -43.20 -0.87 -15.31
CA ASN A 233 -43.36 0.52 -15.74
C ASN A 233 -42.79 1.54 -14.74
N TYR A 234 -42.00 1.08 -13.77
CA TYR A 234 -41.37 1.90 -12.74
C TYR A 234 -39.87 1.59 -12.65
N THR A 235 -39.07 2.54 -12.12
CA THR A 235 -37.63 2.35 -11.90
C THR A 235 -37.36 1.55 -10.64
N HIS A 236 -36.14 1.03 -10.48
CA HIS A 236 -35.74 0.20 -9.32
C HIS A 236 -36.52 -1.10 -9.17
N ALA A 237 -37.07 -1.61 -10.28
CA ALA A 237 -37.76 -2.89 -10.25
C ALA A 237 -36.79 -4.03 -9.89
N VAL A 238 -37.17 -4.86 -8.92
CA VAL A 238 -36.41 -6.04 -8.47
C VAL A 238 -36.85 -7.34 -9.16
N SER A 239 -38.05 -7.32 -9.74
CA SER A 239 -38.64 -8.43 -10.49
C SER A 239 -39.62 -7.89 -11.52
N CYS A 240 -39.86 -8.66 -12.60
CA CYS A 240 -40.90 -8.33 -13.57
C CYS A 240 -42.25 -8.91 -13.17
N VAL A 241 -43.33 -8.19 -13.51
CA VAL A 241 -44.71 -8.64 -13.29
C VAL A 241 -45.31 -9.18 -14.58
N GLU A 242 -46.29 -10.09 -14.47
CA GLU A 242 -47.01 -10.62 -15.63
C GLU A 242 -47.75 -9.51 -16.38
N CYS A 243 -47.81 -9.64 -17.71
CA CYS A 243 -48.53 -8.67 -18.54
C CYS A 243 -50.03 -8.64 -18.18
N PRO A 244 -50.63 -7.45 -17.98
CA PRO A 244 -52.02 -7.34 -17.58
C PRO A 244 -52.93 -7.75 -18.74
N ALA A 245 -54.10 -8.27 -18.39
CA ALA A 245 -55.13 -8.61 -19.37
C ALA A 245 -55.52 -7.36 -20.20
N GLY A 246 -55.68 -7.53 -21.51
CA GLY A 246 -55.98 -6.45 -22.45
C GLY A 246 -54.73 -5.79 -23.04
N TYR A 247 -53.54 -6.24 -22.63
CA TYR A 247 -52.26 -5.80 -23.15
C TYR A 247 -51.42 -6.99 -23.59
N TYR A 248 -50.45 -6.73 -24.46
CA TYR A 248 -49.37 -7.67 -24.77
C TYR A 248 -48.02 -7.02 -24.48
N CYS A 249 -47.11 -7.79 -23.89
CA CYS A 249 -45.83 -7.29 -23.40
C CYS A 249 -44.68 -8.03 -24.08
N VAL A 250 -43.88 -7.27 -24.84
CA VAL A 250 -42.72 -7.78 -25.58
C VAL A 250 -41.41 -7.46 -24.83
N MET A 251 -40.30 -8.03 -25.29
CA MET A 251 -38.95 -7.77 -24.74
C MET A 251 -38.70 -6.27 -24.56
N ASN A 252 -37.98 -5.89 -23.49
CA ASN A 252 -37.74 -4.51 -23.03
C ASN A 252 -38.92 -3.86 -22.28
N GLY A 253 -39.91 -4.64 -21.85
CA GLY A 253 -41.00 -4.19 -20.98
C GLY A 253 -41.96 -3.19 -21.64
N GLN A 254 -42.04 -3.20 -22.97
CA GLN A 254 -42.98 -2.38 -23.71
C GLN A 254 -44.37 -3.03 -23.64
N SER A 255 -45.27 -2.38 -22.90
CA SER A 255 -46.68 -2.79 -22.82
C SER A 255 -47.47 -2.10 -23.92
N ASN A 256 -48.11 -2.89 -24.78
CA ASN A 256 -48.92 -2.41 -25.88
C ASN A 256 -50.35 -2.88 -25.72
N VAL A 257 -51.31 -2.05 -26.10
CA VAL A 257 -52.74 -2.39 -26.03
C VAL A 257 -53.04 -3.54 -27.00
N CYS A 258 -53.90 -4.48 -26.62
CA CYS A 258 -54.28 -5.60 -27.48
C CYS A 258 -54.93 -5.08 -28.78
N PRO A 259 -54.44 -5.47 -29.97
CA PRO A 259 -54.91 -4.93 -31.24
C PRO A 259 -56.33 -5.38 -31.59
N MET A 260 -57.03 -4.60 -32.41
CA MET A 260 -58.36 -4.94 -32.93
C MET A 260 -58.37 -6.30 -33.63
N GLY A 261 -59.45 -7.06 -33.44
CA GLY A 261 -59.58 -8.44 -33.95
C GLY A 261 -58.90 -9.52 -33.10
N TYR A 262 -58.24 -9.15 -32.00
CA TYR A 262 -57.58 -10.06 -31.07
C TYR A 262 -58.02 -9.83 -29.62
N TYR A 263 -57.80 -10.81 -28.76
CA TYR A 263 -57.93 -10.69 -27.31
C TYR A 263 -56.66 -11.22 -26.61
N CYS A 264 -56.27 -10.55 -25.53
CA CYS A 264 -55.01 -10.76 -24.82
C CYS A 264 -55.28 -11.07 -23.35
N PRO A 265 -55.35 -12.34 -22.94
CA PRO A 265 -55.42 -12.72 -21.53
C PRO A 265 -54.19 -12.25 -20.73
N SER A 266 -54.22 -12.35 -19.41
CA SER A 266 -53.04 -12.08 -18.58
C SER A 266 -51.85 -12.94 -19.03
N GLY A 267 -50.66 -12.35 -19.09
CA GLY A 267 -49.44 -13.01 -19.55
C GLY A 267 -49.32 -13.12 -21.08
N THR A 268 -50.03 -12.31 -21.86
CA THR A 268 -49.88 -12.28 -23.32
C THR A 268 -48.55 -11.62 -23.73
N GLY A 269 -47.77 -12.31 -24.55
CA GLY A 269 -46.57 -11.80 -25.21
C GLY A 269 -46.81 -11.59 -26.71
N LEU A 270 -45.91 -12.10 -27.57
CA LEU A 270 -46.11 -12.17 -29.03
C LEU A 270 -47.16 -13.22 -29.48
N ASP A 271 -47.90 -13.82 -28.55
CA ASP A 271 -48.84 -14.93 -28.74
C ASP A 271 -50.31 -14.53 -28.50
N TRP A 272 -50.69 -13.30 -28.90
CA TRP A 272 -52.07 -12.83 -28.82
C TRP A 272 -53.04 -13.71 -29.64
N LYS A 273 -54.29 -13.83 -29.16
CA LYS A 273 -55.27 -14.74 -29.75
C LYS A 273 -56.28 -14.00 -30.62
N SER A 274 -56.51 -14.48 -31.84
CA SER A 274 -57.55 -13.90 -32.72
C SER A 274 -58.94 -14.22 -32.20
N CYS A 275 -59.91 -13.32 -32.42
CA CYS A 275 -61.32 -13.65 -32.22
C CYS A 275 -61.73 -14.89 -33.03
N PRO A 276 -62.62 -15.75 -32.50
CA PRO A 276 -63.13 -16.92 -33.21
C PRO A 276 -63.71 -16.59 -34.58
N ARG A 277 -63.72 -17.58 -35.49
CA ARG A 277 -64.33 -17.42 -36.81
C ARG A 277 -65.82 -17.09 -36.66
N GLY A 278 -66.23 -15.96 -37.22
CA GLY A 278 -67.60 -15.47 -37.17
C GLY A 278 -67.85 -14.38 -36.12
N THR A 279 -66.85 -14.06 -35.28
CA THR A 279 -66.87 -12.88 -34.39
C THR A 279 -65.77 -11.89 -34.77
N TYR A 280 -65.94 -10.63 -34.41
CA TYR A 280 -64.98 -9.55 -34.63
C TYR A 280 -64.89 -8.61 -33.43
N SER A 281 -63.84 -7.79 -33.39
CA SER A 281 -63.71 -6.68 -32.45
C SER A 281 -63.36 -5.41 -33.19
N ASP A 282 -64.10 -4.35 -32.90
CA ASP A 282 -63.89 -2.97 -33.34
C ASP A 282 -63.21 -2.10 -32.28
N ILE A 283 -62.86 -2.69 -31.12
CA ILE A 283 -62.17 -2.00 -30.02
C ILE A 283 -60.84 -2.70 -29.70
N GLU A 284 -59.88 -1.90 -29.24
CA GLU A 284 -58.62 -2.38 -28.70
C GLU A 284 -58.79 -2.81 -27.23
N GLY A 285 -57.85 -3.61 -26.72
CA GLY A 285 -57.76 -3.94 -25.29
C GLY A 285 -58.65 -5.08 -24.82
N LEU A 286 -59.16 -5.93 -25.73
CA LEU A 286 -59.89 -7.14 -25.33
C LEU A 286 -58.99 -8.10 -24.57
N TYR A 287 -59.55 -8.77 -23.56
CA TYR A 287 -58.82 -9.67 -22.68
C TYR A 287 -59.44 -11.06 -22.55
N THR A 288 -60.70 -11.25 -22.96
CA THR A 288 -61.35 -12.56 -23.05
C THR A 288 -62.08 -12.76 -24.36
N GLU A 289 -62.17 -14.02 -24.80
CA GLU A 289 -62.90 -14.42 -26.01
C GLU A 289 -64.38 -13.99 -25.98
N SER A 290 -65.00 -13.99 -24.80
CA SER A 290 -66.39 -13.56 -24.59
C SER A 290 -66.68 -12.10 -24.96
N GLN A 291 -65.64 -11.30 -25.18
CA GLN A 291 -65.78 -9.90 -25.58
C GLN A 291 -65.74 -9.70 -27.10
N CYS A 292 -65.40 -10.74 -27.88
CA CYS A 292 -65.55 -10.75 -29.33
C CYS A 292 -67.04 -10.80 -29.70
N ARG A 293 -67.49 -9.97 -30.65
CA ARG A 293 -68.90 -9.77 -31.03
C ARG A 293 -69.26 -10.37 -32.37
#